data_AF-A0ABD7JUC8-F1
#
_entry.id   AF-A0ABD7JUC8-F1
#
_cell.length_a   1.000
_cell.length_b   1.000
_cell.length_c   1.000
_cell.angle_alpha   90.00
_cell.angle_beta   90.00
_cell.angle_gamma   90.00
#
_symmetry.space_group_name_H-M   'P 1'
#
loop_
_entity.id
_entity.type
_entity.pdbx_description
1 polymer ?
#
loop_
_entity_poly.entity_id
_entity_poly.type
_entity_poly.pdbx_seq_one_letter_code
_entity_poly.pdbx_strand_id
1 'polypeptide(L)'
;MPKRLLPWMALCACSPLLAAPAVPEARLQQLAADPYWIALGHYERGKLGGWRSYVDDERFFLADDGESHPEAELAATLEALYASPSLGDKHAQCVYPARTRWLRRQLQLDDLPQPQCSEYETWYRDINPHSAVLVFPAAYLNSPSSMFGHTLLRIDQADVSSNNTALLSYALNFGAYIEGMDNSILYAWKGLMGGYPGLFALVPYREKLAQTV
;
A
#
# COMPACT_ATOMS: atom_id res chain seq x y z
N MET A 1 62.74 -33.20 -1.08
CA MET A 1 61.80 -32.06 -1.17
C MET A 1 60.45 -32.47 -0.59
N PRO A 2 60.08 -32.08 0.65
CA PRO A 2 58.78 -32.42 1.21
C PRO A 2 57.73 -31.39 0.77
N LYS A 3 56.64 -31.84 0.16
CA LYS A 3 55.47 -31.00 -0.18
C LYS A 3 54.64 -30.80 1.10
N ARG A 4 54.62 -29.58 1.61
CA ARG A 4 53.74 -29.16 2.71
C ARG A 4 52.31 -29.06 2.18
N LEU A 5 51.42 -29.91 2.68
CA LEU A 5 49.97 -29.77 2.49
C LEU A 5 49.46 -28.79 3.55
N LEU A 6 49.02 -27.60 3.14
CA LEU A 6 48.26 -26.69 4.00
C LEU A 6 46.79 -27.12 3.99
N PRO A 7 46.15 -27.34 5.15
CA PRO A 7 44.71 -27.53 5.21
C PRO A 7 44.01 -26.17 5.07
N TRP A 8 43.16 -26.02 4.06
CA TRP A 8 42.21 -24.92 3.99
C TRP A 8 41.12 -25.13 5.04
N MET A 9 41.20 -24.39 6.15
CA MET A 9 40.06 -24.20 7.06
C MET A 9 39.03 -23.32 6.35
N ALA A 10 37.94 -23.94 5.89
CA ALA A 10 36.75 -23.21 5.46
C ALA A 10 36.12 -22.53 6.69
N LEU A 11 36.25 -21.20 6.77
CA LEU A 11 35.43 -20.40 7.69
C LEU A 11 33.98 -20.43 7.15
N CYS A 12 33.12 -21.21 7.78
CA CYS A 12 31.67 -21.05 7.65
C CYS A 12 31.29 -19.69 8.24
N ALA A 13 31.13 -18.69 7.36
CA ALA A 13 30.48 -17.43 7.72
C ALA A 13 29.01 -17.74 7.99
N CYS A 14 28.66 -17.91 9.27
CA CYS A 14 27.27 -18.00 9.70
C CYS A 14 26.68 -16.60 9.61
N SER A 15 26.07 -16.25 8.48
CA SER A 15 25.26 -15.04 8.38
C SER A 15 24.13 -15.15 9.41
N PRO A 16 23.94 -14.15 10.29
CA PRO A 16 22.84 -14.19 11.24
C PRO A 16 21.53 -14.18 10.45
N LEU A 17 20.79 -15.29 10.53
CA LEU A 17 19.39 -15.32 10.12
C LEU A 17 18.61 -14.50 11.15
N LEU A 18 18.15 -13.32 10.74
CA LEU A 18 17.14 -12.59 11.49
C LEU A 18 15.81 -13.30 11.27
N ALA A 19 15.21 -13.80 12.34
CA ALA A 19 13.90 -14.44 12.31
C ALA A 19 12.88 -13.51 12.94
N ALA A 20 11.63 -13.56 12.48
CA ALA A 20 10.56 -12.83 13.11
C ALA A 20 10.41 -13.23 14.59
N PRO A 21 10.10 -12.29 15.49
CA PRO A 21 9.92 -12.59 16.89
C PRO A 21 8.73 -13.52 17.08
N ALA A 22 8.82 -14.43 18.04
CA ALA A 22 7.70 -15.23 18.46
C ALA A 22 6.69 -14.35 19.21
N VAL A 23 5.62 -13.94 18.53
CA VAL A 23 4.52 -13.19 19.13
C VAL A 23 3.48 -14.17 19.66
N PRO A 24 2.99 -14.02 20.91
CA PRO A 24 1.93 -14.88 21.42
C PRO A 24 0.67 -14.78 20.57
N GLU A 25 0.00 -15.92 20.33
CA GLU A 25 -1.21 -15.98 19.49
C GLU A 25 -2.28 -14.97 19.93
N ALA A 26 -2.53 -14.85 21.23
CA ALA A 26 -3.48 -13.88 21.77
C ALA A 26 -3.14 -12.42 21.40
N ARG A 27 -1.85 -12.08 21.31
CA ARG A 27 -1.39 -10.75 20.90
C ARG A 27 -1.53 -10.57 19.39
N LEU A 28 -1.24 -11.60 18.59
CA LEU A 28 -1.49 -11.56 17.14
C LEU A 28 -2.97 -11.33 16.85
N GLN A 29 -3.87 -12.09 17.49
CA GLN A 29 -5.31 -11.93 17.36
C GLN A 29 -5.79 -10.53 17.76
N GLN A 30 -5.25 -9.99 18.86
CA GLN A 30 -5.56 -8.62 19.28
C GLN A 30 -5.14 -7.59 18.23
N LEU A 31 -3.96 -7.74 17.63
CA LEU A 31 -3.45 -6.85 16.60
C LEU A 31 -4.21 -7.00 15.28
N ALA A 32 -4.60 -8.22 14.92
CA ALA A 32 -5.37 -8.52 13.73
C ALA A 32 -6.79 -7.93 13.78
N ALA A 33 -7.34 -7.77 14.98
CA ALA A 33 -8.62 -7.09 15.21
C ALA A 33 -8.50 -5.57 15.38
N ASP A 34 -7.28 -5.01 15.41
CA ASP A 34 -7.07 -3.57 15.60
C ASP A 34 -7.66 -2.78 14.42
N PRO A 35 -8.47 -1.72 14.67
CA PRO A 35 -9.09 -0.95 13.59
C PRO A 35 -8.10 -0.38 12.58
N TYR A 36 -6.87 -0.05 13.00
CA TYR A 36 -5.84 0.43 12.10
C TYR A 36 -5.33 -0.67 11.18
N TRP A 37 -5.15 -1.89 11.68
CA TRP A 37 -4.80 -3.04 10.84
C TRP A 37 -5.91 -3.37 9.85
N ILE A 38 -7.15 -3.39 10.33
CA ILE A 38 -8.35 -3.58 9.51
C ILE A 38 -8.38 -2.57 8.35
N ALA A 39 -8.08 -1.29 8.63
CA ALA A 39 -7.99 -0.25 7.61
C ALA A 39 -6.82 -0.46 6.63
N LEU A 40 -5.64 -0.86 7.12
CA LEU A 40 -4.46 -1.12 6.28
C LEU A 40 -4.66 -2.27 5.28
N GLY A 41 -5.46 -3.28 5.65
CA GLY A 41 -5.83 -4.38 4.79
C GLY A 41 -7.16 -4.21 4.08
N HIS A 42 -7.81 -3.04 4.22
CA HIS A 42 -9.05 -2.70 3.52
C HIS A 42 -10.21 -3.67 3.83
N TYR A 43 -10.25 -4.19 5.06
CA TYR A 43 -11.25 -5.17 5.47
C TYR A 43 -12.57 -4.54 5.90
N GLU A 44 -13.66 -5.18 5.50
CA GLU A 44 -15.01 -4.94 5.99
C GLU A 44 -15.63 -6.23 6.52
N ARG A 45 -16.69 -6.10 7.33
CA ARG A 45 -17.46 -7.25 7.80
C ARG A 45 -18.43 -7.68 6.71
N GLY A 46 -18.36 -8.94 6.30
CA GLY A 46 -19.30 -9.50 5.34
C GLY A 46 -20.73 -9.50 5.88
N LYS A 47 -21.73 -9.48 4.98
CA LYS A 47 -23.16 -9.53 5.35
C LYS A 47 -23.55 -10.77 6.17
N LEU A 48 -22.81 -11.85 6.02
CA LEU A 48 -23.00 -13.12 6.73
C LEU A 48 -22.00 -13.32 7.89
N GLY A 49 -21.29 -12.25 8.27
CA GLY A 49 -20.15 -12.32 9.18
C GLY A 49 -18.82 -12.53 8.45
N GLY A 50 -17.75 -12.70 9.22
CA GLY A 50 -16.38 -12.81 8.70
C GLY A 50 -15.77 -11.48 8.26
N TRP A 51 -14.51 -11.53 7.87
CA TRP A 51 -13.80 -10.42 7.25
C TRP A 51 -13.71 -10.64 5.75
N ARG A 52 -13.70 -9.53 5.00
CA ARG A 52 -13.43 -9.53 3.57
C ARG A 52 -12.77 -8.22 3.20
N SER A 53 -11.67 -8.26 2.47
CA SER A 53 -11.09 -7.06 1.87
C SER A 53 -11.86 -6.64 0.64
N TYR A 54 -11.96 -5.34 0.40
CA TYR A 54 -12.45 -4.83 -0.89
C TYR A 54 -11.35 -4.76 -1.97
N VAL A 55 -10.11 -5.11 -1.64
CA VAL A 55 -9.04 -5.26 -2.62
C VAL A 55 -9.16 -6.64 -3.28
N ASP A 56 -9.28 -6.65 -4.61
CA ASP A 56 -9.44 -7.84 -5.45
C ASP A 56 -8.15 -8.26 -6.19
N ASP A 57 -7.03 -7.57 -5.93
CA ASP A 57 -5.71 -7.95 -6.45
C ASP A 57 -5.00 -8.91 -5.48
N GLU A 58 -4.82 -10.17 -5.91
CA GLU A 58 -4.12 -11.20 -5.14
C GLU A 58 -2.71 -10.77 -4.72
N ARG A 59 -2.04 -9.89 -5.48
CA ARG A 59 -0.68 -9.42 -5.18
C ARG A 59 -0.61 -8.47 -3.97
N PHE A 60 -1.75 -7.98 -3.50
CA PHE A 60 -1.84 -7.12 -2.30
C PHE A 60 -1.71 -7.91 -0.98
N PHE A 61 -1.97 -9.21 -1.01
CA PHE A 61 -1.89 -10.07 0.16
C PHE A 61 -0.58 -10.85 0.15
N LEU A 62 -0.01 -11.03 1.34
CA LEU A 62 1.17 -11.87 1.56
C LEU A 62 0.76 -13.29 1.97
N ALA A 63 -0.40 -13.44 2.61
CA ALA A 63 -1.02 -14.73 2.88
C ALA A 63 -1.96 -15.13 1.72
N ASP A 64 -1.96 -16.42 1.36
CA ASP A 64 -2.81 -16.96 0.29
C ASP A 64 -4.32 -16.72 0.55
N ASP A 65 -4.75 -16.70 1.82
CA ASP A 65 -6.12 -16.44 2.26
C ASP A 65 -6.28 -15.08 2.96
N GLY A 66 -5.30 -14.19 2.77
CA GLY A 66 -5.21 -12.89 3.43
C GLY A 66 -6.44 -12.00 3.19
N GLU A 67 -7.10 -12.08 2.04
CA GLU A 67 -8.32 -11.31 1.72
C GLU A 67 -9.42 -11.50 2.77
N SER A 68 -9.51 -12.66 3.40
CA SER A 68 -10.57 -13.01 4.35
C SER A 68 -10.09 -13.26 5.78
N HIS A 69 -8.78 -13.34 5.99
CA HIS A 69 -8.16 -13.66 7.28
C HIS A 69 -7.12 -12.59 7.65
N PRO A 70 -7.53 -11.48 8.28
CA PRO A 70 -6.61 -10.41 8.68
C PRO A 70 -5.50 -10.89 9.62
N GLU A 71 -5.74 -11.95 10.40
CA GLU A 71 -4.77 -12.60 11.27
C GLU A 71 -3.68 -13.34 10.48
N ALA A 72 -4.04 -14.06 9.42
CA ALA A 72 -3.11 -14.75 8.55
C ALA A 72 -2.24 -13.72 7.80
N GLU A 73 -2.87 -12.67 7.28
CA GLU A 73 -2.15 -11.58 6.60
C GLU A 73 -1.20 -10.84 7.54
N LEU A 74 -1.56 -10.67 8.81
CA LEU A 74 -0.70 -10.02 9.81
C LEU A 74 0.53 -10.88 10.10
N ALA A 75 0.33 -12.18 10.28
CA ALA A 75 1.41 -13.13 10.50
C ALA A 75 2.36 -13.19 9.29
N ALA A 76 1.81 -13.34 8.08
CA ALA A 76 2.60 -13.34 6.84
C ALA A 76 3.34 -12.03 6.62
N THR A 77 2.71 -10.89 6.95
CA THR A 77 3.38 -9.59 6.92
C THR A 77 4.56 -9.57 7.89
N LEU A 78 4.37 -9.98 9.14
CA LEU A 78 5.43 -10.00 10.14
C LEU A 78 6.62 -10.86 9.70
N GLU A 79 6.36 -12.06 9.17
CA GLU A 79 7.41 -12.92 8.61
C GLU A 79 8.14 -12.24 7.46
N ALA A 80 7.42 -11.65 6.51
CA ALA A 80 7.99 -10.98 5.35
C ALA A 80 8.83 -9.73 5.72
N LEU A 81 8.56 -9.08 6.87
CA LEU A 81 9.39 -7.98 7.35
C LEU A 81 10.81 -8.42 7.76
N TYR A 82 11.00 -9.70 8.10
CA TYR A 82 12.28 -10.31 8.47
C TYR A 82 12.93 -11.09 7.33
N ALA A 83 12.39 -11.01 6.11
CA ALA A 83 12.97 -11.63 4.94
C ALA A 83 14.37 -11.06 4.62
N SER A 84 15.07 -11.72 3.69
CA SER A 84 16.43 -11.30 3.32
C SER A 84 16.43 -9.87 2.74
N PRO A 85 17.29 -8.94 3.20
CA PRO A 85 17.38 -7.60 2.65
C PRO A 85 17.85 -7.59 1.17
N SER A 86 18.38 -8.71 0.68
CA SER A 86 18.75 -8.90 -0.74
C SER A 86 17.57 -8.82 -1.70
N LEU A 87 16.33 -8.88 -1.20
CA LEU A 87 15.13 -8.67 -2.01
C LEU A 87 15.01 -7.23 -2.55
N GLY A 88 15.72 -6.26 -1.96
CA GLY A 88 15.70 -4.86 -2.39
C GLY A 88 14.28 -4.30 -2.42
N ASP A 89 13.90 -3.67 -3.53
CA ASP A 89 12.58 -3.04 -3.72
C ASP A 89 11.38 -4.02 -3.57
N LYS A 90 11.60 -5.33 -3.69
CA LYS A 90 10.57 -6.35 -3.47
C LYS A 90 10.37 -6.72 -2.00
N HIS A 91 11.22 -6.22 -1.11
CA HIS A 91 11.11 -6.50 0.31
C HIS A 91 9.81 -5.92 0.88
N ALA A 92 9.15 -6.62 1.80
CA ALA A 92 7.86 -6.18 2.36
C ALA A 92 7.92 -4.78 3.02
N GLN A 93 9.09 -4.41 3.56
CA GLN A 93 9.34 -3.06 4.07
C GLN A 93 9.24 -1.94 3.01
N CYS A 94 9.57 -2.26 1.75
CA CYS A 94 9.50 -1.31 0.63
C CYS A 94 8.09 -1.27 0.01
N VAL A 95 7.43 -2.43 -0.09
CA VAL A 95 6.09 -2.57 -0.69
C VAL A 95 4.97 -2.15 0.27
N TYR A 96 5.13 -2.40 1.58
CA TYR A 96 4.12 -2.14 2.60
C TYR A 96 4.61 -1.18 3.72
N PRO A 97 5.08 0.04 3.38
CA PRO A 97 5.72 0.95 4.35
C PRO A 97 4.81 1.32 5.53
N ALA A 98 3.49 1.41 5.29
CA ALA A 98 2.52 1.70 6.34
C ALA A 98 2.34 0.52 7.32
N ARG A 99 2.26 -0.72 6.81
CA ARG A 99 2.19 -1.93 7.64
C ARG A 99 3.47 -2.10 8.46
N THR A 100 4.63 -1.92 7.83
CA THR A 100 5.94 -1.94 8.50
C THR A 100 6.03 -0.95 9.64
N ARG A 101 5.71 0.33 9.39
CA ARG A 101 5.76 1.38 10.42
C ARG A 101 4.82 1.08 11.58
N TRP A 102 3.64 0.54 11.30
CA TRP A 102 2.67 0.22 12.34
C TRP A 102 3.13 -0.98 13.19
N LEU A 103 3.51 -2.10 12.56
CA LEU A 103 4.00 -3.29 13.27
C LEU A 103 5.26 -3.00 14.08
N ARG A 104 6.21 -2.24 13.52
CA ARG A 104 7.41 -1.79 14.24
C ARG A 104 7.05 -1.13 15.58
N ARG A 105 6.02 -0.27 15.59
CA ARG A 105 5.58 0.40 16.82
C ARG A 105 4.80 -0.52 17.76
N GLN A 106 3.93 -1.37 17.22
CA GLN A 106 3.07 -2.24 18.03
C GLN A 106 3.83 -3.36 18.75
N LEU A 107 4.93 -3.80 18.16
CA LEU A 107 5.74 -4.93 18.62
C LEU A 107 7.17 -4.53 19.01
N GLN A 108 7.54 -3.25 18.90
CA GLN A 108 8.87 -2.73 19.23
C GLN A 108 9.98 -3.45 18.44
N LEU A 109 9.79 -3.55 17.12
CA LEU A 109 10.69 -4.28 16.22
C LEU A 109 11.95 -3.45 15.89
N ASP A 110 12.94 -3.49 16.78
CA ASP A 110 14.19 -2.72 16.67
C ASP A 110 15.29 -3.42 15.87
N ASP A 111 15.07 -4.68 15.48
CA ASP A 111 16.04 -5.57 14.83
C ASP A 111 15.68 -5.90 13.36
N LEU A 112 14.76 -5.13 12.76
CA LEU A 112 14.38 -5.33 11.38
C LEU A 112 15.56 -5.19 10.40
N PRO A 113 15.67 -6.07 9.39
CA PRO A 113 16.69 -5.95 8.35
C PRO A 113 16.55 -4.61 7.61
N GLN A 114 17.64 -4.16 6.97
CA GLN A 114 17.69 -2.88 6.26
C GLN A 114 17.80 -3.14 4.74
N PRO A 115 16.69 -3.44 4.05
CA PRO A 115 16.68 -3.56 2.59
C PRO A 115 16.91 -2.20 1.93
N GLN A 116 17.49 -2.20 0.73
CA GLN A 116 17.56 -1.01 -0.11
C GLN A 116 16.22 -0.81 -0.84
N CYS A 117 15.47 0.23 -0.48
CA CYS A 117 14.18 0.55 -1.09
C CYS A 117 14.32 1.72 -2.09
N SER A 118 15.19 1.57 -3.10
CA SER A 118 15.49 2.62 -4.09
C SER A 118 14.27 3.19 -4.80
N GLU A 119 13.34 2.35 -5.24
CA GLU A 119 12.12 2.76 -5.94
C GLU A 119 11.21 3.57 -5.02
N TYR A 120 10.96 3.06 -3.81
CA TYR A 120 10.16 3.76 -2.80
C TYR A 120 10.79 5.09 -2.38
N GLU A 121 12.10 5.14 -2.15
CA GLU A 121 12.83 6.35 -1.77
C GLU A 121 12.81 7.41 -2.88
N THR A 122 12.90 6.98 -4.14
CA THR A 122 12.79 7.87 -5.30
C THR A 122 11.38 8.41 -5.40
N TRP A 123 10.38 7.53 -5.40
CA TRP A 123 8.96 7.91 -5.44
C TRP A 123 8.56 8.85 -4.31
N TYR A 124 8.95 8.57 -3.07
CA TYR A 124 8.58 9.40 -1.91
C TYR A 124 9.23 10.79 -1.98
N ARG A 125 10.47 10.86 -2.49
CA ARG A 125 11.19 12.12 -2.70
C ARG A 125 10.57 12.94 -3.82
N ASP A 126 10.14 12.30 -4.90
CA ASP A 126 9.48 12.97 -6.02
C ASP A 126 8.12 13.54 -5.62
N ILE A 127 7.38 12.85 -4.74
CA ILE A 127 6.15 13.37 -4.15
C ILE A 127 6.43 14.53 -3.21
N ASN A 128 7.51 14.45 -2.41
CA ASN A 128 7.89 15.44 -1.39
C ASN A 128 6.70 15.88 -0.50
N PRO A 129 6.00 14.95 0.16
CA PRO A 129 4.74 15.25 0.84
C PRO A 129 4.99 16.11 2.09
N HIS A 130 4.33 17.28 2.18
CA HIS A 130 4.37 18.15 3.35
C HIS A 130 2.99 18.27 4.03
N SER A 131 1.92 18.39 3.25
CA SER A 131 0.54 18.42 3.77
C SER A 131 -0.44 17.69 2.88
N ALA A 132 -1.54 17.23 3.45
CA ALA A 132 -2.64 16.61 2.72
C ALA A 132 -3.89 17.48 2.85
N VAL A 133 -4.58 17.72 1.73
CA VAL A 133 -5.79 18.54 1.65
C VAL A 133 -6.90 17.71 1.03
N LEU A 134 -8.04 17.64 1.72
CA LEU A 134 -9.26 17.07 1.18
C LEU A 134 -10.04 18.16 0.47
N VAL A 135 -10.17 18.06 -0.85
CA VAL A 135 -10.84 19.08 -1.65
C VAL A 135 -12.25 18.61 -1.99
N PHE A 136 -13.23 19.45 -1.63
CA PHE A 136 -14.65 19.30 -1.98
C PHE A 136 -15.02 20.40 -2.97
N PRO A 137 -14.94 20.18 -4.30
CA PRO A 137 -15.37 21.19 -5.25
C PRO A 137 -16.89 21.37 -5.17
N ALA A 138 -17.33 22.62 -5.31
CA ALA A 138 -18.72 23.01 -5.09
C ALA A 138 -19.68 22.22 -6.00
N ALA A 139 -20.67 21.57 -5.37
CA ALA A 139 -21.69 20.77 -6.02
C ALA A 139 -22.54 21.64 -6.96
N TYR A 140 -22.51 21.36 -8.26
CA TYR A 140 -23.60 21.74 -9.15
C TYR A 140 -24.76 20.77 -8.93
N LEU A 141 -25.86 21.26 -8.35
CA LEU A 141 -27.08 20.54 -7.98
C LEU A 141 -27.85 19.87 -9.14
N ASN A 142 -27.32 19.88 -10.36
CA ASN A 142 -28.01 19.40 -11.56
C ASN A 142 -27.64 17.96 -11.96
N SER A 143 -26.72 17.28 -11.26
CA SER A 143 -26.57 15.82 -11.40
C SER A 143 -25.95 15.13 -10.15
N PRO A 144 -26.54 14.04 -9.63
CA PRO A 144 -26.01 13.29 -8.47
C PRO A 144 -24.59 12.72 -8.69
N SER A 145 -24.27 12.36 -9.94
CA SER A 145 -22.97 11.82 -10.36
C SER A 145 -21.83 12.83 -10.20
N SER A 146 -22.11 14.13 -10.33
CA SER A 146 -21.14 15.21 -10.15
C SER A 146 -20.94 15.62 -8.69
N MET A 147 -21.88 15.28 -7.81
CA MET A 147 -21.85 15.69 -6.39
C MET A 147 -20.85 14.88 -5.56
N PHE A 148 -20.60 13.63 -5.96
CA PHE A 148 -19.71 12.70 -5.24
C PHE A 148 -18.44 12.31 -6.02
N GLY A 149 -18.34 12.64 -7.31
CA GLY A 149 -17.23 12.23 -8.17
C GLY A 149 -15.93 13.02 -8.03
N HIS A 150 -15.88 14.06 -7.20
CA HIS A 150 -14.76 15.00 -7.18
C HIS A 150 -14.11 15.20 -5.80
N THR A 151 -14.39 14.34 -4.82
CA THR A 151 -13.61 14.33 -3.58
C THR A 151 -12.20 13.83 -3.91
N LEU A 152 -11.23 14.74 -3.92
CA LEU A 152 -9.84 14.42 -4.22
C LEU A 152 -8.95 14.75 -3.03
N LEU A 153 -8.04 13.82 -2.72
CA LEU A 153 -6.99 14.06 -1.76
C LEU A 153 -5.78 14.62 -2.51
N ARG A 154 -5.45 15.89 -2.25
CA ARG A 154 -4.27 16.54 -2.82
C ARG A 154 -3.14 16.47 -1.80
N ILE A 155 -1.96 16.08 -2.26
CA ILE A 155 -0.72 16.10 -1.48
C ILE A 155 0.10 17.30 -1.94
N ASP A 156 0.36 18.22 -1.02
CA ASP A 156 1.09 19.46 -1.26
C ASP A 156 2.52 19.36 -0.73
N GLN A 157 3.46 19.92 -1.51
CA GLN A 157 4.85 20.10 -1.14
C GLN A 157 5.04 21.38 -0.29
N ALA A 158 6.15 21.48 0.43
CA ALA A 158 6.39 22.57 1.39
C ALA A 158 6.43 23.97 0.76
N ASP A 159 6.71 24.07 -0.54
CA ASP A 159 6.87 25.31 -1.31
C ASP A 159 5.65 25.67 -2.19
N VAL A 160 4.54 24.92 -2.09
CA VAL A 160 3.32 25.15 -2.89
C VAL A 160 2.74 26.56 -2.69
N SER A 161 2.88 27.14 -1.50
CA SER A 161 2.34 28.46 -1.14
C SER A 161 3.21 29.64 -1.57
N SER A 162 4.50 29.44 -1.86
CA SER A 162 5.41 30.52 -2.26
C SER A 162 5.51 30.70 -3.78
N ASN A 163 5.30 29.63 -4.57
CA ASN A 163 5.54 29.63 -6.02
C ASN A 163 4.29 29.41 -6.91
N ASN A 164 3.08 29.37 -6.34
CA ASN A 164 1.83 29.19 -7.09
C ASN A 164 1.81 27.88 -7.93
N THR A 165 2.47 26.83 -7.45
CA THR A 165 2.71 25.55 -8.12
C THR A 165 1.67 24.47 -7.78
N ALA A 166 0.47 24.85 -7.34
CA ALA A 166 -0.61 23.90 -7.01
C ALA A 166 -0.95 22.92 -8.17
N LEU A 167 -0.59 23.26 -9.41
CA LEU A 167 -0.71 22.42 -10.62
C LEU A 167 0.29 21.24 -10.67
N LEU A 168 1.39 21.30 -9.89
CA LEU A 168 2.40 20.25 -9.76
C LEU A 168 2.13 19.31 -8.56
N SER A 169 1.13 19.62 -7.72
CA SER A 169 0.71 18.74 -6.63
C SER A 169 0.20 17.40 -7.18
N TYR A 170 0.36 16.33 -6.40
CA TYR A 170 -0.18 15.02 -6.74
C TYR A 170 -1.59 14.87 -6.21
N ALA A 171 -2.50 14.34 -7.05
CA ALA A 171 -3.86 14.02 -6.66
C ALA A 171 -4.03 12.51 -6.60
N LEU A 172 -4.44 11.99 -5.43
CA LEU A 172 -4.89 10.61 -5.30
C LEU A 172 -6.37 10.57 -5.69
N ASN A 173 -6.69 9.81 -6.74
CA ASN A 173 -8.05 9.52 -7.14
C ASN A 173 -8.35 8.04 -6.98
N PHE A 174 -9.59 7.70 -6.60
CA PHE A 174 -10.13 6.37 -6.81
C PHE A 174 -11.17 6.45 -7.93
N GLY A 175 -10.99 5.67 -8.99
CA GLY A 175 -11.86 5.75 -10.16
C GLY A 175 -12.01 4.41 -10.86
N ALA A 176 -13.10 4.27 -11.59
CA ALA A 176 -13.35 3.14 -12.47
C ALA A 176 -12.44 3.23 -13.71
N TYR A 177 -11.67 2.18 -13.99
CA TYR A 177 -10.92 2.05 -15.23
C TYR A 177 -11.80 1.41 -16.32
N ILE A 178 -11.91 2.08 -17.46
CA ILE A 178 -12.75 1.64 -18.59
C ILE A 178 -11.82 1.19 -19.72
N GLU A 179 -11.72 -0.11 -19.95
CA GLU A 179 -11.03 -0.64 -21.13
C GLU A 179 -11.99 -0.71 -22.33
N GLY A 180 -11.73 0.10 -23.35
CA GLY A 180 -12.35 -0.04 -24.66
C GLY A 180 -13.69 0.68 -24.87
N MET A 181 -14.19 0.57 -26.11
CA MET A 181 -15.46 1.16 -26.54
C MET A 181 -16.63 0.29 -26.09
N ASP A 182 -16.98 0.36 -24.80
CA ASP A 182 -18.19 -0.30 -24.29
C ASP A 182 -19.45 0.37 -24.87
N ASN A 183 -20.39 -0.43 -25.36
CA ASN A 183 -21.69 0.04 -25.82
C ASN A 183 -22.40 0.79 -24.68
N SER A 184 -23.04 1.94 -24.96
CA SER A 184 -23.61 2.87 -23.95
C SER A 184 -24.53 2.24 -22.90
N ILE A 185 -25.23 1.14 -23.25
CA ILE A 185 -26.10 0.39 -22.33
C ILE A 185 -25.30 -0.50 -21.38
N LEU A 186 -24.25 -1.18 -21.87
CA LEU A 186 -23.33 -1.98 -21.05
C LEU A 186 -22.56 -1.09 -20.08
N TYR A 187 -22.19 0.11 -20.53
CA TYR A 187 -21.57 1.12 -19.69
C TYR A 187 -22.45 1.56 -18.53
N ALA A 188 -23.73 1.87 -18.79
CA ALA A 188 -24.68 2.27 -17.76
C ALA A 188 -24.95 1.14 -16.74
N TRP A 189 -25.05 -0.11 -17.20
CA TRP A 189 -25.23 -1.27 -16.32
C TRP A 189 -23.99 -1.53 -15.45
N LYS A 190 -22.79 -1.59 -16.04
CA LYS A 190 -21.53 -1.78 -15.29
C LYS A 190 -21.28 -0.62 -14.32
N GLY A 191 -21.61 0.61 -14.70
CA GLY A 191 -21.51 1.78 -13.83
C GLY A 191 -22.46 1.72 -12.62
N LEU A 192 -23.66 1.15 -12.77
CA LEU A 192 -24.63 1.00 -11.67
C LEU A 192 -24.36 -0.24 -10.79
N MET A 193 -23.74 -1.28 -11.34
CA MET A 193 -23.48 -2.54 -10.62
C MET A 193 -22.05 -2.69 -10.09
N GLY A 194 -21.17 -1.70 -10.30
CA GLY A 194 -19.77 -1.78 -9.87
C GLY A 194 -18.92 -2.73 -10.72
N GLY A 195 -19.22 -2.87 -12.01
CA GLY A 195 -18.57 -3.79 -12.93
C GLY A 195 -17.27 -3.26 -13.58
N TYR A 196 -16.72 -2.15 -13.08
CA TYR A 196 -15.43 -1.62 -13.53
C TYR A 196 -14.40 -1.74 -12.40
N PRO A 197 -13.15 -2.17 -12.70
CA PRO A 197 -12.08 -2.20 -11.73
C PRO A 197 -11.87 -0.82 -11.12
N GLY A 198 -11.94 -0.73 -9.80
CA GLY A 198 -11.64 0.50 -9.06
C GLY A 198 -10.15 0.57 -8.80
N LEU A 199 -9.47 1.60 -9.33
CA LEU A 199 -8.04 1.78 -9.16
C LEU A 199 -7.74 3.09 -8.43
N PHE A 200 -6.75 3.05 -7.53
CA PHE A 200 -6.13 4.26 -7.02
C PHE A 200 -5.09 4.75 -8.02
N ALA A 201 -5.29 5.96 -8.54
CA ALA A 201 -4.34 6.62 -9.42
C ALA A 201 -3.79 7.87 -8.74
N LEU A 202 -2.47 7.95 -8.62
CA LEU A 202 -1.77 9.17 -8.24
C LEU A 202 -1.32 9.87 -9.53
N VAL A 203 -1.99 10.97 -9.88
CA VAL A 203 -1.73 11.70 -11.13
C VAL A 203 -1.39 13.17 -10.84
N PRO A 204 -0.59 13.83 -11.70
CA PRO A 204 -0.36 15.27 -11.58
C PRO A 204 -1.68 16.06 -11.61
N TYR A 205 -1.89 16.98 -10.67
CA TYR A 205 -3.16 17.68 -10.50
C TYR A 205 -3.61 18.46 -11.75
N ARG A 206 -2.67 18.98 -12.55
CA ARG A 206 -2.95 19.66 -13.83
C ARG A 206 -3.73 18.79 -14.82
N GLU A 207 -3.44 17.50 -14.89
CA GLU A 207 -4.09 16.59 -15.84
C GLU A 207 -5.52 16.25 -15.42
N LYS A 208 -5.77 16.19 -14.11
CA LYS A 208 -7.12 15.94 -13.57
C LYS A 208 -8.07 17.11 -13.82
N LEU A 209 -7.59 18.35 -13.72
CA LEU A 209 -8.40 19.54 -14.02
C LEU A 209 -8.85 19.61 -15.49
N ALA A 210 -8.06 19.08 -16.42
CA ALA A 210 -8.40 19.05 -17.84
C ALA A 210 -9.49 18.03 -18.20
N GLN A 211 -9.77 17.06 -17.32
CA GLN A 211 -10.84 16.06 -17.50
C GLN A 211 -12.16 16.48 -16.85
N THR A 212 -12.20 17.62 -16.16
CA THR A 212 -13.38 18.15 -15.45
C THR A 212 -14.04 19.33 -16.18
N VAL A 213 -13.74 19.52 -17.47
CA VAL A 213 -14.39 20.52 -18.34
C VAL A 213 -15.12 19.83 -19.47
#